data_AF-A0A318D932-F1
#
_entry.id   AF-A0A318D932-F1
#
_cell.length_a   1.000
_cell.length_b   1.000
_cell.length_c   1.000
_cell.angle_alpha   90.00
_cell.angle_beta   90.00
_cell.angle_gamma   90.00
#
_symmetry.space_group_name_H-M   'P 1'
#
loop_
_entity.id
_entity.type
_entity.pdbx_description
1 polymer ?
#
loop_
_entity_poly.entity_id
_entity_poly.type
_entity_poly.pdbx_seq_one_letter_code
_entity_poly.pdbx_strand_id
1 'polypeptide(L)'
;MKLKTLFCASIISTLLVACGGTDPESLGKDLFEKLQSGDKDSITNLSINEDDYYWLISKTNEAKASSKSPTPSEVEKKVKKTKRKVTKNVGDILSYGKMHGGWENASLVRVEVKAKETKGIEGADIYLHVEINEKQYRVLFDDLVNTDRGWVMSDSPRWLGLSYDPQFDKLIGEKLSVKPNNVFVSCKTPLNVTSLDILLRGKNNDSEVSEFLNSGKCSTNKSSSAVTVTIEELGEYTMDAKRKFANNEAEFPFEKIKISFEIDGQQKSGWTYTRWLASQAQ
;
A
#
# COMPACT_ATOMS: atom_id res chain seq x y z
N MET A 1 48.42 48.58 1.42
CA MET A 1 49.09 47.60 0.55
C MET A 1 49.73 46.52 1.41
N LYS A 2 49.14 45.32 1.48
CA LYS A 2 49.78 44.00 1.66
C LYS A 2 48.69 42.93 1.84
N LEU A 3 48.48 42.18 0.77
CA LEU A 3 47.83 40.89 0.70
C LEU A 3 48.57 39.89 1.62
N LYS A 4 47.85 39.09 2.41
CA LYS A 4 48.22 37.69 2.73
C LYS A 4 46.97 36.84 2.93
N THR A 5 46.74 35.99 1.93
CA THR A 5 45.92 34.78 1.88
C THR A 5 46.39 33.72 2.88
N LEU A 6 45.45 32.94 3.46
CA LEU A 6 45.51 31.48 3.72
C LEU A 6 44.28 31.10 4.59
N PHE A 7 43.22 30.44 4.09
CA PHE A 7 43.04 29.02 3.71
C PHE A 7 42.97 28.04 4.92
N CYS A 8 41.94 27.17 4.89
CA CYS A 8 41.59 26.08 5.83
C CYS A 8 41.05 26.50 7.21
N ALA A 9 39.98 25.92 7.77
CA ALA A 9 39.42 24.60 7.57
C ALA A 9 37.89 24.62 7.69
N SER A 10 37.24 24.27 6.59
CA SER A 10 35.93 23.64 6.56
C SER A 10 36.01 22.29 7.27
N ILE A 11 35.71 22.26 8.57
CA ILE A 11 35.36 21.02 9.27
C ILE A 11 33.85 20.86 9.13
N ILE A 12 33.49 20.25 8.01
CA ILE A 12 32.21 19.58 7.82
C ILE A 12 32.21 18.42 8.83
N SER A 13 31.53 18.61 9.96
CA SER A 13 31.26 17.55 10.94
C SER A 13 30.21 16.57 10.41
N THR A 14 30.46 15.95 9.25
CA THR A 14 29.75 14.76 8.80
C THR A 14 30.49 13.53 9.33
N LEU A 15 30.34 13.30 10.63
CA LEU A 15 30.70 12.06 11.30
C LEU A 15 29.45 11.55 12.04
N LEU A 16 28.44 11.19 11.25
CA LEU A 16 27.29 10.38 11.67
C LEU A 16 27.00 9.37 10.55
N VAL A 17 27.99 8.54 10.24
CA VAL A 17 27.78 7.29 9.50
C VAL A 17 28.58 6.22 10.22
N ALA A 18 27.88 5.43 11.04
CA ALA A 18 28.17 4.05 11.45
C ALA A 18 27.74 3.78 12.91
N CYS A 19 26.44 3.59 13.12
CA CYS A 19 25.94 2.58 14.05
C CYS A 19 24.89 1.79 13.27
N GLY A 20 25.14 0.49 13.07
CA GLY A 20 24.34 -0.40 12.24
C GLY A 20 22.91 -0.54 12.76
N GLY A 21 21.99 -0.61 11.79
CA GLY A 21 20.62 -1.06 11.99
C GLY A 21 19.67 0.03 12.48
N THR A 22 19.45 1.08 11.68
CA THR A 22 18.17 1.79 11.77
C THR A 22 17.09 0.74 11.53
N ASP A 23 16.14 0.61 12.45
CA ASP A 23 15.01 -0.29 12.25
C ASP A 23 14.25 0.13 10.97
N PRO A 24 13.53 -0.81 10.31
CA PRO A 24 12.82 -0.49 9.07
C PRO A 24 11.83 0.69 9.18
N GLU A 25 11.26 0.95 10.35
CA GLU A 25 10.33 2.07 10.53
C GLU A 25 11.08 3.40 10.47
N SER A 26 12.21 3.51 11.16
CA SER A 26 13.10 4.67 11.10
C SER A 26 13.65 4.90 9.70
N LEU A 27 14.04 3.83 8.99
CA LEU A 27 14.41 3.94 7.57
C LEU A 27 13.25 4.50 6.71
N GLY A 28 12.02 4.12 7.01
CA GLY A 28 10.84 4.66 6.33
C GLY A 28 10.68 6.18 6.53
N LYS A 29 10.97 6.69 7.73
CA LYS A 29 10.98 8.14 8.02
C LYS A 29 12.08 8.85 7.23
N ASP A 30 13.30 8.31 7.23
CA ASP A 30 14.41 8.85 6.44
C ASP A 30 14.12 8.85 4.94
N LEU A 31 13.49 7.80 4.42
CA LEU A 31 13.07 7.71 3.02
C LEU A 31 12.05 8.78 2.67
N PHE A 32 11.10 9.06 3.57
CA PHE A 32 10.13 10.13 3.39
C PHE A 32 10.82 11.51 3.34
N GLU A 33 11.75 11.81 4.25
CA GLU A 33 12.49 13.08 4.26
C GLU A 33 13.31 13.28 2.97
N LYS A 34 13.90 12.21 2.45
CA LYS A 34 14.61 12.23 1.16
C LYS A 34 13.66 12.45 -0.02
N LEU A 35 12.45 11.91 0.04
CA LEU A 35 11.42 12.21 -0.96
C LEU A 35 10.97 13.68 -0.88
N GLN A 36 10.74 14.21 0.33
CA GLN A 36 10.40 15.62 0.57
C GLN A 36 11.45 16.59 0.03
N SER A 37 12.72 16.30 0.28
CA SER A 37 13.85 17.11 -0.21
C SER A 37 14.21 16.88 -1.67
N GLY A 38 13.60 15.89 -2.33
CA GLY A 38 13.93 15.52 -3.70
C GLY A 38 15.31 14.86 -3.87
N ASP A 39 15.89 14.33 -2.78
CA ASP A 39 17.20 13.67 -2.77
C ASP A 39 17.15 12.26 -3.38
N LYS A 40 17.01 12.25 -4.70
CA LYS A 40 16.96 11.05 -5.53
C LYS A 40 18.19 10.17 -5.37
N ASP A 41 19.36 10.77 -5.21
CA ASP A 41 20.64 10.06 -5.22
C ASP A 41 20.81 9.29 -3.91
N SER A 42 20.49 9.89 -2.77
CA SER A 42 20.52 9.19 -1.48
C SER A 42 19.58 7.99 -1.44
N ILE A 43 18.40 8.08 -2.03
CA ILE A 43 17.47 6.93 -2.12
C ILE A 43 18.02 5.88 -3.09
N THR A 44 18.52 6.30 -4.25
CA THR A 44 19.09 5.39 -5.27
C THR A 44 20.32 4.63 -4.75
N ASN A 45 21.11 5.25 -3.88
CA ASN A 45 22.30 4.65 -3.26
C ASN A 45 21.96 3.53 -2.27
N LEU A 46 20.70 3.39 -1.86
CA LEU A 46 20.23 2.22 -1.13
C LEU A 46 20.06 0.99 -2.03
N SER A 47 20.16 1.11 -3.36
CA SER A 47 20.17 -0.07 -4.23
C SER A 47 21.36 -0.99 -3.88
N ILE A 48 21.13 -2.30 -3.92
CA ILE A 48 22.19 -3.30 -3.76
C ILE A 48 23.38 -3.03 -4.69
N ASN A 49 24.60 -3.22 -4.17
CA ASN A 49 25.83 -3.23 -4.96
C ASN A 49 26.32 -4.68 -5.18
N GLU A 50 27.54 -4.85 -5.72
CA GLU A 50 28.12 -6.17 -5.98
C GLU A 50 28.41 -6.95 -4.70
N ASP A 51 28.97 -6.29 -3.68
CA ASP A 51 29.28 -6.91 -2.38
C ASP A 51 28.00 -7.39 -1.68
N ASP A 52 26.95 -6.57 -1.67
CA ASP A 52 25.61 -6.93 -1.16
C ASP A 52 25.09 -8.17 -1.90
N TYR A 53 25.27 -8.23 -3.22
CA TYR A 53 24.80 -9.35 -4.04
C TYR A 53 25.58 -10.65 -3.75
N TYR A 54 26.91 -10.56 -3.63
CA TYR A 54 27.75 -11.69 -3.25
C TYR A 54 27.43 -12.19 -1.85
N TRP A 55 27.24 -11.27 -0.90
CA TRP A 55 26.79 -11.59 0.45
C TRP A 55 25.45 -12.33 0.44
N LEU A 56 24.45 -11.83 -0.30
CA LEU A 56 23.13 -12.48 -0.44
C LEU A 56 23.23 -13.90 -1.03
N ILE A 57 24.13 -14.11 -2.00
CA ILE A 57 24.40 -15.44 -2.56
C ILE A 57 25.03 -16.36 -1.52
N SER A 58 26.02 -15.87 -0.77
CA SER A 58 26.68 -16.66 0.29
C SER A 58 25.67 -17.14 1.32
N LYS A 59 24.80 -16.25 1.82
CA LYS A 59 23.72 -16.59 2.76
C LYS A 59 22.71 -17.56 2.18
N THR A 60 22.34 -17.35 0.92
CA THR A 60 21.44 -18.28 0.23
C THR A 60 22.06 -19.67 0.04
N ASN A 61 23.35 -19.74 -0.25
CA ASN A 61 24.10 -20.99 -0.42
C ASN A 61 24.22 -21.76 0.90
N GLU A 62 24.57 -21.07 1.99
CA GLU A 62 24.59 -21.61 3.35
C GLU A 62 23.24 -22.23 3.70
N ALA A 63 22.16 -21.48 3.52
CA ALA A 63 20.82 -21.94 3.89
C ALA A 63 20.24 -23.05 3.00
N LYS A 64 20.72 -23.19 1.76
CA LYS A 64 20.25 -24.21 0.80
C LYS A 64 21.18 -25.39 0.61
N ALA A 65 22.33 -25.41 1.30
CA ALA A 65 23.42 -26.33 1.00
C ALA A 65 23.76 -26.36 -0.52
N SER A 66 23.77 -25.18 -1.17
CA SER A 66 24.08 -25.04 -2.59
C SER A 66 25.43 -24.37 -2.82
N SER A 67 26.02 -24.57 -4.00
CA SER A 67 27.35 -24.04 -4.36
C SER A 67 27.29 -23.03 -5.50
N LYS A 68 26.23 -22.22 -5.58
CA LYS A 68 26.06 -21.26 -6.68
C LYS A 68 27.16 -20.20 -6.61
N SER A 69 27.97 -20.13 -7.66
CA SER A 69 29.05 -19.13 -7.78
C SER A 69 28.94 -18.43 -9.15
N PRO A 70 28.20 -17.31 -9.24
CA PRO A 70 28.10 -16.56 -10.48
C PRO A 70 29.41 -15.86 -10.80
N THR A 71 29.65 -15.66 -12.08
CA THR A 71 30.80 -14.88 -12.56
C THR A 71 30.66 -13.39 -12.19
N PRO A 72 31.76 -12.65 -12.03
CA PRO A 72 31.71 -11.20 -11.80
C PRO A 72 30.86 -10.43 -12.82
N SER A 73 30.95 -10.80 -14.11
CA SER A 73 30.14 -10.16 -15.16
C SER A 73 28.64 -10.39 -14.99
N GLU A 74 28.22 -11.55 -14.48
CA GLU A 74 26.80 -11.82 -14.19
C GLU A 74 26.29 -10.98 -13.02
N VAL A 75 27.12 -10.81 -11.98
CA VAL A 75 26.79 -9.99 -10.81
C VAL A 75 26.69 -8.52 -11.21
N GLU A 76 27.71 -7.99 -11.90
CA GLU A 76 27.74 -6.62 -12.39
C GLU A 76 26.49 -6.32 -13.25
N LYS A 77 26.14 -7.20 -14.21
CA LYS A 77 24.95 -7.03 -15.07
C LYS A 77 23.67 -6.96 -14.25
N LYS A 78 23.52 -7.78 -13.21
CA LYS A 78 22.33 -7.79 -12.36
C LYS A 78 22.24 -6.55 -11.48
N VAL A 79 23.32 -6.21 -10.80
CA VAL A 79 23.41 -4.99 -9.97
C VAL A 79 23.09 -3.76 -10.80
N LYS A 80 23.70 -3.63 -11.99
CA LYS A 80 23.43 -2.54 -12.92
C LYS A 80 21.97 -2.49 -13.38
N LYS A 81 21.34 -3.65 -13.61
CA LYS A 81 19.91 -3.74 -13.96
C LYS A 81 19.03 -3.31 -12.80
N THR A 82 19.30 -3.77 -11.58
CA THR A 82 18.55 -3.39 -10.37
C THR A 82 18.68 -1.90 -10.11
N LYS A 83 19.91 -1.36 -10.09
CA LYS A 83 20.16 0.08 -9.92
C LYS A 83 19.41 0.92 -10.94
N ARG A 84 19.44 0.55 -12.23
CA ARG A 84 18.67 1.25 -13.27
C ARG A 84 17.16 1.26 -12.99
N LYS A 85 16.58 0.14 -12.54
CA LYS A 85 15.16 0.07 -12.19
C LYS A 85 14.84 0.94 -10.97
N VAL A 86 15.66 0.85 -9.92
CA VAL A 86 15.51 1.67 -8.71
C VAL A 86 15.58 3.15 -9.06
N THR A 87 16.61 3.60 -9.78
CA THR A 87 16.77 5.00 -10.19
C THR A 87 15.58 5.51 -10.99
N LYS A 88 15.06 4.68 -11.91
CA LYS A 88 13.87 5.03 -12.69
C LYS A 88 12.66 5.20 -11.77
N ASN A 89 12.34 4.20 -10.96
CA ASN A 89 11.11 4.22 -10.16
C ASN A 89 11.15 5.26 -9.04
N VAL A 90 12.32 5.54 -8.45
CA VAL A 90 12.48 6.69 -7.53
C VAL A 90 12.18 8.00 -8.27
N GLY A 91 12.66 8.14 -9.51
CA GLY A 91 12.31 9.28 -10.36
C GLY A 91 10.81 9.38 -10.65
N ASP A 92 10.15 8.25 -10.90
CA ASP A 92 8.70 8.19 -11.11
C ASP A 92 7.93 8.59 -9.85
N ILE A 93 8.31 8.07 -8.67
CA ILE A 93 7.73 8.44 -7.36
C ILE A 93 7.87 9.95 -7.11
N LEU A 94 9.08 10.50 -7.33
CA LEU A 94 9.32 11.93 -7.17
C LEU A 94 8.43 12.76 -8.11
N SER A 95 8.32 12.34 -9.36
CA SER A 95 7.47 13.00 -10.36
C SER A 95 5.99 12.94 -10.00
N TYR A 96 5.49 11.79 -9.54
CA TYR A 96 4.09 11.65 -9.14
C TYR A 96 3.74 12.51 -7.93
N GLY A 97 4.54 12.53 -6.87
CA GLY A 97 4.27 13.41 -5.74
C GLY A 97 4.28 14.89 -6.14
N LYS A 98 5.16 15.30 -7.07
CA LYS A 98 5.13 16.65 -7.66
C LYS A 98 3.83 16.94 -8.42
N MET A 99 3.34 15.98 -9.22
CA MET A 99 2.06 16.11 -9.95
C MET A 99 0.85 16.17 -9.03
N HIS A 100 0.94 15.62 -7.81
CA HIS A 100 -0.18 15.50 -6.87
C HIS A 100 -0.22 16.57 -5.77
N GLY A 101 0.69 17.54 -5.81
CA GLY A 101 0.68 18.68 -4.87
C GLY A 101 2.03 19.11 -4.33
N GLY A 102 3.10 18.42 -4.73
CA GLY A 102 4.46 18.72 -4.30
C GLY A 102 4.86 17.92 -3.08
N TRP A 103 6.11 17.44 -3.09
CA TRP A 103 6.69 16.71 -1.96
C TRP A 103 6.99 17.64 -0.78
N GLU A 104 7.19 18.93 -1.05
CA GLU A 104 7.39 19.99 -0.06
C GLU A 104 6.15 20.23 0.84
N ASN A 105 4.95 19.89 0.34
CA ASN A 105 3.69 20.00 1.09
C ASN A 105 3.21 18.64 1.60
N ALA A 106 3.96 17.57 1.34
CA ALA A 106 3.60 16.24 1.78
C ALA A 106 3.78 16.11 3.30
N SER A 107 2.90 15.37 3.96
CA SER A 107 3.10 14.95 5.35
C SER A 107 3.14 13.42 5.46
N LEU A 108 3.92 12.89 6.39
CA LEU A 108 3.96 11.45 6.65
C LEU A 108 2.86 11.10 7.64
N VAL A 109 1.85 10.35 7.20
CA VAL A 109 0.74 9.89 8.04
C VAL A 109 1.19 8.72 8.91
N ARG A 110 1.79 7.70 8.29
CA ARG A 110 2.37 6.54 8.99
C ARG A 110 3.37 5.78 8.13
N VAL A 111 4.27 5.07 8.80
CA VAL A 111 5.11 4.03 8.19
C VAL A 111 4.52 2.67 8.57
N GLU A 112 4.25 1.83 7.58
CA GLU A 112 3.84 0.44 7.80
C GLU A 112 4.95 -0.48 7.32
N VAL A 113 5.43 -1.34 8.21
CA VAL A 113 6.51 -2.29 7.94
C VAL A 113 5.93 -3.69 7.88
N LYS A 114 6.26 -4.45 6.83
CA LYS A 114 6.03 -5.90 6.77
C LYS A 114 7.38 -6.60 6.82
N ALA A 115 7.74 -7.07 8.01
CA ALA A 115 8.94 -7.86 8.19
C ALA A 115 8.85 -9.14 7.37
N LYS A 116 9.96 -9.49 6.72
CA LYS A 116 10.15 -10.71 5.94
C LYS A 116 11.42 -11.37 6.45
N GLU A 117 11.39 -12.67 6.64
CA GLU A 117 12.64 -13.41 6.83
C GLU A 117 12.69 -14.50 5.77
N THR A 118 13.72 -14.47 4.94
CA THR A 118 13.91 -15.49 3.92
C THR A 118 15.28 -16.10 4.11
N LYS A 119 15.32 -17.35 4.60
CA LYS A 119 16.53 -18.16 4.74
C LYS A 119 17.58 -17.52 5.66
N GLY A 120 17.14 -16.99 6.82
CA GLY A 120 18.02 -16.32 7.78
C GLY A 120 18.52 -14.94 7.32
N ILE A 121 17.95 -14.39 6.23
CA ILE A 121 18.18 -13.03 5.78
C ILE A 121 16.99 -12.20 6.23
N GLU A 122 17.26 -11.21 7.07
CA GLU A 122 16.28 -10.22 7.50
C GLU A 122 15.92 -9.31 6.32
N GLY A 123 14.62 -9.15 6.10
CA GLY A 123 14.05 -8.36 5.04
C GLY A 123 12.81 -7.59 5.50
N ALA A 124 12.38 -6.62 4.71
CA ALA A 124 11.17 -5.86 4.99
C ALA A 124 10.58 -5.25 3.72
N ASP A 125 9.26 -5.06 3.72
CA ASP A 125 8.61 -4.04 2.89
C ASP A 125 8.27 -2.83 3.73
N ILE A 126 8.58 -1.64 3.22
CA ILE A 126 8.21 -0.38 3.84
C ILE A 126 7.13 0.28 2.99
N TYR A 127 5.98 0.54 3.59
CA TYR A 127 4.90 1.31 3.01
C TYR A 127 4.85 2.68 3.69
N LEU A 128 5.16 3.72 2.93
CA LEU A 128 4.92 5.10 3.36
C LEU A 128 3.48 5.46 3.03
N HIS A 129 2.72 5.89 4.03
CA HIS A 129 1.42 6.51 3.85
C HIS A 129 1.62 8.01 3.98
N VAL A 130 1.48 8.73 2.87
CA VAL A 130 1.79 10.16 2.78
C VAL A 130 0.54 10.93 2.41
N GLU A 131 0.32 12.08 3.01
CA GLU A 131 -0.76 12.98 2.62
C GLU A 131 -0.18 14.11 1.77
N ILE A 132 -0.79 14.36 0.60
CA ILE A 132 -0.42 15.44 -0.31
C ILE A 132 -1.73 16.08 -0.79
N ASN A 133 -1.90 17.39 -0.58
CA ASN A 133 -3.14 18.10 -0.93
C ASN A 133 -4.40 17.39 -0.40
N GLU A 134 -4.42 17.10 0.91
CA GLU A 134 -5.53 16.41 1.62
C GLU A 134 -5.77 14.97 1.16
N LYS A 135 -5.08 14.48 0.14
CA LYS A 135 -5.20 13.11 -0.36
C LYS A 135 -4.11 12.24 0.21
N GLN A 136 -4.46 11.06 0.68
CA GLN A 136 -3.46 10.10 1.13
C GLN A 136 -3.03 9.21 -0.01
N TYR A 137 -1.74 8.97 -0.12
CA TYR A 137 -1.06 8.14 -1.11
C TYR A 137 -0.20 7.10 -0.42
N ARG A 138 0.11 6.02 -1.15
CA ARG A 138 1.05 5.01 -0.69
C ARG A 138 2.25 4.89 -1.60
N VAL A 139 3.42 4.80 -0.99
CA VAL A 139 4.68 4.48 -1.65
C VAL A 139 5.22 3.20 -1.02
N LEU A 140 5.61 2.24 -1.85
CA LEU A 140 6.21 0.98 -1.43
C LEU A 140 7.70 1.00 -1.74
N PHE A 141 8.52 0.69 -0.74
CA PHE A 141 9.90 0.26 -0.91
C PHE A 141 9.94 -1.24 -0.69
N ASP A 142 10.12 -1.96 -1.79
CA ASP A 142 9.87 -3.40 -1.89
C ASP A 142 11.16 -4.21 -1.71
N ASP A 143 11.06 -5.33 -0.99
CA ASP A 143 12.15 -6.28 -0.78
C ASP A 143 13.47 -5.59 -0.34
N LEU A 144 13.40 -4.83 0.76
CA LEU A 144 14.59 -4.38 1.47
C LEU A 144 15.22 -5.57 2.19
N VAL A 145 16.55 -5.62 2.22
CA VAL A 145 17.34 -6.63 2.91
C VAL A 145 18.37 -5.96 3.79
N ASN A 146 18.59 -6.49 5.00
CA ASN A 146 19.59 -5.96 5.91
C ASN A 146 20.95 -6.63 5.62
N THR A 147 21.90 -5.88 5.07
CA THR A 147 23.29 -6.34 4.81
C THR A 147 24.24 -5.69 5.81
N ASP A 148 25.54 -5.99 5.71
CA ASP A 148 26.57 -5.35 6.54
C ASP A 148 26.62 -3.81 6.35
N ARG A 149 26.09 -3.30 5.23
CA ARG A 149 25.93 -1.86 4.94
C ARG A 149 24.65 -1.25 5.54
N GLY A 150 23.79 -2.09 6.11
CA GLY A 150 22.44 -1.75 6.54
C GLY A 150 21.38 -2.17 5.53
N TRP A 151 20.20 -1.55 5.61
CA TRP A 151 19.07 -1.85 4.73
C TRP A 151 19.31 -1.37 3.30
N VAL A 152 19.21 -2.30 2.35
CA VAL A 152 19.39 -2.04 0.92
C VAL A 152 18.23 -2.61 0.11
N MET A 153 17.87 -1.92 -0.97
CA MET A 153 16.80 -2.32 -1.89
C MET A 153 17.30 -3.39 -2.86
N SER A 154 16.75 -4.59 -2.73
CA SER A 154 17.00 -5.70 -3.66
C SER A 154 16.00 -5.70 -4.85
N ASP A 155 14.84 -5.05 -4.69
CA ASP A 155 13.90 -4.74 -5.77
C ASP A 155 13.57 -3.24 -5.83
N SER A 156 12.73 -2.86 -6.79
CA SER A 156 12.43 -1.47 -7.12
C SER A 156 11.24 -0.92 -6.33
N PRO A 157 11.33 0.31 -5.80
CA PRO A 157 10.23 0.95 -5.12
C PRO A 157 9.11 1.30 -6.11
N ARG A 158 7.89 1.56 -5.62
CA ARG A 158 6.70 1.80 -6.43
C ARG A 158 5.77 2.83 -5.81
N TRP A 159 5.26 3.75 -6.63
CA TRP A 159 4.09 4.56 -6.29
C TRP A 159 2.85 3.67 -6.39
N LEU A 160 2.16 3.43 -5.28
CA LEU A 160 0.94 2.62 -5.24
C LEU A 160 -0.33 3.45 -5.49
N GLY A 161 -0.20 4.78 -5.58
CA GLY A 161 -1.31 5.68 -5.82
C GLY A 161 -2.10 6.01 -4.57
N LEU A 162 -3.26 6.61 -4.81
CA LEU A 162 -4.20 7.11 -3.82
C LEU A 162 -4.59 6.00 -2.84
N SER A 163 -4.35 6.16 -1.54
CA SER A 163 -4.91 5.34 -0.47
C SER A 163 -6.23 5.85 0.04
N TYR A 164 -6.49 7.14 -0.08
CA TYR A 164 -7.74 7.75 0.33
C TYR A 164 -7.84 9.15 -0.28
N ASP A 165 -9.05 9.53 -0.70
CA ASP A 165 -9.34 10.85 -1.25
C ASP A 165 -10.55 11.43 -0.52
N PRO A 166 -10.41 12.56 0.20
CA PRO A 166 -11.51 13.16 0.95
C PRO A 166 -12.72 13.52 0.10
N GLN A 167 -12.57 13.61 -1.23
CA GLN A 167 -13.73 13.81 -2.10
C GLN A 167 -14.78 12.71 -1.92
N PHE A 168 -14.38 11.49 -1.55
CA PHE A 168 -15.30 10.38 -1.32
C PHE A 168 -15.95 10.41 0.05
N ASP A 169 -15.43 11.18 1.03
CA ASP A 169 -16.13 11.37 2.31
C ASP A 169 -17.45 12.09 2.13
N LYS A 170 -17.61 12.85 1.04
CA LYS A 170 -18.88 13.46 0.70
C LYS A 170 -19.99 12.41 0.51
N LEU A 171 -19.62 11.16 0.21
CA LEU A 171 -20.55 10.04 0.12
C LEU A 171 -21.07 9.61 1.50
N ILE A 172 -20.34 9.89 2.59
CA ILE A 172 -20.81 9.58 3.95
C ILE A 172 -22.01 10.49 4.25
N GLY A 173 -23.11 9.87 4.67
CA GLY A 173 -24.39 10.53 4.85
C GLY A 173 -25.23 10.63 3.57
N GLU A 174 -24.70 10.28 2.40
CA GLU A 174 -25.52 10.18 1.19
C GLU A 174 -26.57 9.07 1.35
N LYS A 175 -27.76 9.38 0.85
CA LYS A 175 -28.92 8.49 0.88
C LYS A 175 -29.09 7.84 -0.48
N LEU A 176 -29.08 6.52 -0.52
CA LEU A 176 -29.38 5.72 -1.70
C LEU A 176 -30.72 5.01 -1.51
N SER A 177 -31.52 4.90 -2.57
CA SER A 177 -32.81 4.22 -2.52
C SER A 177 -32.73 2.84 -3.18
N VAL A 178 -33.07 1.80 -2.43
CA VAL A 178 -33.23 0.43 -2.93
C VAL A 178 -34.69 0.23 -3.30
N LYS A 179 -34.94 -0.29 -4.52
CA LYS A 179 -36.30 -0.48 -5.03
C LYS A 179 -37.10 -1.50 -4.20
N PRO A 180 -38.44 -1.36 -4.16
CA PRO A 180 -39.31 -2.35 -3.54
C PRO A 180 -39.05 -3.77 -4.05
N ASN A 181 -39.16 -4.75 -3.16
CA ASN A 181 -39.00 -6.19 -3.41
C ASN A 181 -37.60 -6.66 -3.85
N ASN A 182 -36.62 -5.76 -3.95
CA ASN A 182 -35.24 -6.15 -4.18
C ASN A 182 -34.60 -6.72 -2.90
N VAL A 183 -33.69 -7.67 -3.10
CA VAL A 183 -32.91 -8.28 -2.02
C VAL A 183 -31.53 -7.65 -2.01
N PHE A 184 -31.13 -7.09 -0.87
CA PHE A 184 -29.74 -6.68 -0.65
C PHE A 184 -29.18 -7.35 0.59
N VAL A 185 -27.87 -7.56 0.60
CA VAL A 185 -27.19 -8.23 1.71
C VAL A 185 -26.49 -7.21 2.59
N SER A 186 -26.60 -7.37 3.90
CA SER A 186 -25.81 -6.65 4.89
C SER A 186 -25.11 -7.63 5.82
N CYS A 187 -23.85 -7.40 6.14
CA CYS A 187 -23.01 -8.26 6.95
C CYS A 187 -22.47 -7.53 8.18
N LYS A 188 -22.12 -8.28 9.23
CA LYS A 188 -21.59 -7.70 10.48
C LYS A 188 -20.22 -7.06 10.30
N THR A 189 -19.37 -7.59 9.42
CA THR A 189 -18.01 -7.10 9.19
C THR A 189 -17.66 -7.08 7.70
N PRO A 190 -16.65 -6.27 7.28
CA PRO A 190 -16.13 -6.29 5.91
C PRO A 190 -15.59 -7.67 5.51
N LEU A 191 -15.04 -8.44 6.45
CA LEU A 191 -14.53 -9.79 6.18
C LEU A 191 -15.68 -10.74 5.82
N ASN A 192 -16.81 -10.66 6.53
CA ASN A 192 -17.99 -11.47 6.22
C ASN A 192 -18.56 -11.17 4.83
N VAL A 193 -18.51 -9.90 4.39
CA VAL A 193 -18.84 -9.53 3.01
C VAL A 193 -17.95 -10.28 2.01
N THR A 194 -16.63 -10.27 2.21
CA THR A 194 -15.70 -11.00 1.34
C THR A 194 -15.93 -12.50 1.36
N SER A 195 -16.12 -13.11 2.53
CA SER A 195 -16.37 -14.55 2.63
C SER A 195 -17.62 -14.95 1.85
N LEU A 196 -18.73 -14.22 2.03
CA LEU A 196 -19.95 -14.50 1.27
C LEU A 196 -19.73 -14.29 -0.24
N ASP A 197 -19.03 -13.22 -0.63
CA ASP A 197 -18.74 -12.95 -2.03
C ASP A 197 -17.93 -14.05 -2.71
N ILE A 198 -16.96 -14.64 -2.00
CA ILE A 198 -16.19 -15.79 -2.47
C ILE A 198 -17.11 -17.00 -2.64
N LEU A 199 -17.95 -17.30 -1.65
CA LEU A 199 -18.89 -18.42 -1.71
C LEU A 199 -19.85 -18.28 -2.90
N LEU A 200 -20.40 -17.09 -3.14
CA LEU A 200 -21.30 -16.81 -4.26
C LEU A 200 -20.64 -16.95 -5.65
N ARG A 201 -19.30 -16.84 -5.72
CA ARG A 201 -18.54 -17.05 -6.97
C ARG A 201 -18.15 -18.51 -7.20
N GLY A 202 -18.25 -19.37 -6.18
CA GLY A 202 -17.96 -20.80 -6.29
C GLY A 202 -19.06 -21.56 -7.02
N LYS A 203 -18.68 -22.59 -7.79
CA LYS A 203 -19.66 -23.48 -8.45
C LYS A 203 -20.19 -24.50 -7.43
N ASN A 204 -21.51 -24.62 -7.29
CA ASN A 204 -22.23 -25.57 -6.43
C ASN A 204 -22.12 -25.31 -4.91
N ASN A 205 -21.98 -24.05 -4.49
CA ASN A 205 -21.78 -23.68 -3.08
C ASN A 205 -23.08 -23.39 -2.32
N ASP A 206 -24.26 -23.75 -2.84
CA ASP A 206 -25.56 -23.34 -2.27
C ASP A 206 -25.75 -23.77 -0.80
N SER A 207 -25.24 -24.95 -0.43
CA SER A 207 -25.26 -25.43 0.96
C SER A 207 -24.37 -24.58 1.86
N GLU A 208 -23.17 -24.23 1.41
CA GLU A 208 -22.22 -23.41 2.17
C GLU A 208 -22.71 -21.96 2.29
N VAL A 209 -23.32 -21.42 1.24
CA VAL A 209 -23.97 -20.10 1.26
C VAL A 209 -25.11 -20.09 2.28
N SER A 210 -25.95 -21.13 2.28
CA SER A 210 -27.07 -21.25 3.21
C SER A 210 -26.59 -21.37 4.66
N GLU A 211 -25.58 -22.19 4.93
CA GLU A 211 -24.95 -22.30 6.25
C GLU A 211 -24.34 -20.98 6.70
N PHE A 212 -23.67 -20.27 5.80
CA PHE A 212 -23.08 -18.97 6.10
C PHE A 212 -24.14 -17.92 6.46
N LEU A 213 -25.26 -17.87 5.74
CA LEU A 213 -26.39 -16.99 6.06
C LEU A 213 -27.05 -17.38 7.39
N ASN A 214 -27.25 -18.68 7.64
CA ASN A 214 -27.83 -19.20 8.88
C ASN A 214 -26.95 -18.94 10.11
N SER A 215 -25.63 -18.74 9.93
CA SER A 215 -24.73 -18.36 11.03
C SER A 215 -24.96 -16.94 11.57
N GLY A 216 -25.81 -16.13 10.90
CA GLY A 216 -26.10 -14.75 11.30
C GLY A 216 -24.92 -13.79 11.11
N LYS A 217 -23.92 -14.16 10.30
CA LYS A 217 -22.80 -13.29 9.90
C LYS A 217 -23.22 -12.26 8.85
N CYS A 218 -24.16 -12.65 7.99
CA CYS A 218 -24.81 -11.79 7.01
C CYS A 218 -26.32 -12.02 7.03
N SER A 219 -27.07 -11.02 6.58
CA SER A 219 -28.51 -11.02 6.52
C SER A 219 -28.94 -10.57 5.12
N THR A 220 -29.90 -11.28 4.54
CA THR A 220 -30.62 -10.83 3.36
C THR A 220 -31.78 -9.94 3.80
N ASN A 221 -31.85 -8.75 3.21
CA ASN A 221 -32.88 -7.77 3.52
C ASN A 221 -33.77 -7.59 2.30
N LYS A 222 -35.07 -7.76 2.50
CA LYS A 222 -36.10 -7.55 1.48
C LYS A 222 -37.24 -6.77 2.13
N SER A 223 -37.69 -5.72 1.47
CA SER A 223 -38.86 -4.95 1.90
C SER A 223 -39.87 -4.88 0.75
N SER A 224 -41.16 -4.85 1.09
CA SER A 224 -42.24 -4.62 0.12
C SER A 224 -42.31 -3.16 -0.34
N SER A 225 -41.68 -2.24 0.38
CA SER A 225 -41.53 -0.83 0.05
C SER A 225 -40.09 -0.49 -0.32
N ALA A 226 -39.87 0.71 -0.87
CA ALA A 226 -38.53 1.22 -1.11
C ALA A 226 -37.78 1.39 0.22
N VAL A 227 -36.51 1.03 0.26
CA VAL A 227 -35.66 1.18 1.44
C VAL A 227 -34.65 2.27 1.18
N THR A 228 -34.62 3.29 2.03
CA THR A 228 -33.55 4.27 2.01
C THR A 228 -32.39 3.75 2.85
N VAL A 229 -31.21 3.65 2.24
CA VAL A 229 -29.96 3.34 2.92
C VAL A 229 -29.13 4.62 3.02
N THR A 230 -28.44 4.82 4.14
CA THR A 230 -27.49 5.92 4.33
C THR A 230 -26.10 5.33 4.45
N ILE A 231 -25.12 5.85 3.72
CA ILE A 231 -23.73 5.41 3.87
C ILE A 231 -23.17 5.96 5.18
N GLU A 232 -22.66 5.10 6.04
CA GLU A 232 -22.07 5.47 7.33
C GLU A 232 -20.54 5.46 7.29
N GLU A 233 -19.95 4.58 6.49
CA GLU A 233 -18.50 4.35 6.47
C GLU A 233 -18.06 3.82 5.10
N LEU A 234 -16.91 4.28 4.63
CA LEU A 234 -16.27 3.77 3.43
C LEU A 234 -15.33 2.63 3.80
N GLY A 235 -15.34 1.56 2.99
CA GLY A 235 -14.43 0.45 3.17
C GLY A 235 -13.00 0.75 2.73
N GLU A 236 -12.12 -0.22 2.96
CA GLU A 236 -10.72 -0.10 2.58
C GLU A 236 -10.54 0.08 1.06
N TYR A 237 -9.59 0.95 0.73
CA TYR A 237 -9.15 1.16 -0.64
C TYR A 237 -8.15 0.08 -1.00
N THR A 238 -8.65 -1.05 -1.50
CA THR A 238 -7.81 -2.19 -1.89
C THR A 238 -7.07 -1.92 -3.19
N MET A 239 -5.93 -2.57 -3.42
CA MET A 239 -5.17 -2.40 -4.68
C MET A 239 -5.99 -2.77 -5.92
N ASP A 240 -6.83 -3.81 -5.84
CA ASP A 240 -7.68 -4.21 -6.96
C ASP A 240 -8.82 -3.22 -7.20
N ALA A 241 -9.45 -2.70 -6.13
CA ALA A 241 -10.50 -1.68 -6.24
C ALA A 241 -9.96 -0.41 -6.91
N LYS A 242 -8.77 0.05 -6.49
CA LYS A 242 -8.09 1.20 -7.11
C LYS A 242 -7.75 0.95 -8.57
N ARG A 243 -7.23 -0.24 -8.91
CA ARG A 243 -6.92 -0.62 -10.29
C ARG A 243 -8.19 -0.54 -11.15
N LYS A 244 -9.29 -1.13 -10.67
CA LYS A 244 -10.58 -1.09 -11.36
C LYS A 244 -11.08 0.34 -11.54
N PHE A 245 -11.05 1.15 -10.50
CA PHE A 245 -11.45 2.56 -10.56
C PHE A 245 -10.60 3.36 -11.57
N ALA A 246 -9.27 3.23 -11.53
CA ALA A 246 -8.36 3.89 -12.46
C ALA A 246 -8.58 3.48 -13.93
N ASN A 247 -9.07 2.26 -14.16
CA ASN A 247 -9.42 1.74 -15.48
C ASN A 247 -10.88 2.01 -15.89
N ASN A 248 -11.65 2.76 -15.10
CA ASN A 248 -13.10 2.93 -15.27
C ASN A 248 -13.91 1.61 -15.25
N GLU A 249 -13.38 0.57 -14.61
CA GLU A 249 -14.05 -0.73 -14.39
C GLU A 249 -14.89 -0.71 -13.09
N ALA A 250 -14.73 0.29 -12.22
CA ALA A 250 -15.49 0.47 -10.99
C ALA A 250 -15.77 1.96 -10.74
N GLU A 251 -16.90 2.24 -10.09
CA GLU A 251 -17.33 3.60 -9.74
C GLU A 251 -16.54 4.20 -8.57
N PHE A 252 -16.06 3.35 -7.66
CA PHE A 252 -15.34 3.76 -6.46
C PHE A 252 -14.02 2.99 -6.30
N PRO A 253 -13.00 3.60 -5.66
CA PRO A 253 -11.74 2.94 -5.35
C PRO A 253 -11.80 2.04 -4.09
N PHE A 254 -13.01 1.74 -3.59
CA PHE A 254 -13.29 0.78 -2.53
C PHE A 254 -14.47 -0.10 -2.92
N GLU A 255 -14.45 -1.35 -2.46
CA GLU A 255 -15.45 -2.36 -2.86
C GLU A 255 -16.59 -2.52 -1.85
N LYS A 256 -16.43 -1.97 -0.65
CA LYS A 256 -17.37 -2.18 0.45
C LYS A 256 -17.71 -0.86 1.11
N ILE A 257 -18.91 -0.77 1.63
CA ILE A 257 -19.39 0.35 2.43
C ILE A 257 -20.24 -0.19 3.58
N LYS A 258 -20.27 0.55 4.69
CA LYS A 258 -21.22 0.33 5.77
C LYS A 258 -22.41 1.23 5.53
N ILE A 259 -23.60 0.66 5.63
CA ILE A 259 -24.86 1.37 5.45
C ILE A 259 -25.75 1.20 6.67
N SER A 260 -26.56 2.22 6.97
CA SER A 260 -27.74 2.10 7.82
C SER A 260 -29.02 2.21 7.03
N PHE A 261 -30.05 1.51 7.50
CA PHE A 261 -31.35 1.44 6.86
C PHE A 261 -32.43 1.07 7.86
N GLU A 262 -33.69 1.34 7.52
CA GLU A 262 -34.84 0.97 8.33
C GLU A 262 -35.75 0.03 7.53
N ILE A 263 -36.13 -1.08 8.15
CA ILE A 263 -37.13 -2.02 7.61
C ILE A 263 -38.07 -2.38 8.76
N ASP A 264 -39.38 -2.27 8.52
CA ASP A 264 -40.44 -2.59 9.49
C ASP A 264 -40.30 -1.87 10.84
N GLY A 265 -39.89 -0.59 10.80
CA GLY A 265 -39.69 0.24 11.99
C GLY A 265 -38.42 -0.08 12.79
N GLN A 266 -37.55 -0.97 12.28
CA GLN A 266 -36.29 -1.33 12.92
C GLN A 266 -35.11 -0.78 12.14
N GLN A 267 -34.34 0.09 12.79
CA GLN A 267 -33.06 0.57 12.26
C GLN A 267 -32.00 -0.53 12.36
N LYS A 268 -31.31 -0.78 11.26
CA LYS A 268 -30.23 -1.75 11.11
C LYS A 268 -29.03 -1.07 10.48
N SER A 269 -27.84 -1.61 10.74
CA SER A 269 -26.60 -1.21 10.09
C SER A 269 -25.79 -2.44 9.71
N GLY A 270 -25.05 -2.38 8.61
CA GLY A 270 -24.19 -3.45 8.18
C GLY A 270 -23.33 -3.11 6.97
N TRP A 271 -22.29 -3.91 6.80
CA TRP A 271 -21.36 -3.86 5.69
C TRP A 271 -21.92 -4.56 4.46
N THR A 272 -21.71 -3.97 3.29
CA THR A 272 -22.12 -4.58 2.03
C THR A 272 -21.12 -4.24 0.92
N TYR A 273 -21.22 -4.97 -0.19
CA TYR A 273 -20.42 -4.71 -1.38
C TYR A 273 -21.07 -3.58 -2.19
N THR A 274 -20.32 -2.59 -2.63
CA THR A 274 -20.83 -1.45 -3.42
C THR A 274 -21.62 -1.92 -4.64
N ARG A 275 -21.12 -2.93 -5.36
CA ARG A 275 -21.81 -3.55 -6.52
C ARG A 275 -23.14 -4.22 -6.19
N TRP A 276 -23.31 -4.73 -4.97
CA TRP A 276 -24.58 -5.34 -4.54
C TRP A 276 -25.65 -4.27 -4.28
N LEU A 277 -25.24 -3.06 -3.92
CA LEU A 277 -26.14 -1.90 -3.82
C LEU A 277 -26.36 -1.22 -5.18
N ALA A 278 -25.31 -0.98 -5.96
CA ALA A 278 -25.39 -0.25 -7.23
C ALA A 278 -26.27 -0.96 -8.28
N SER A 279 -26.33 -2.30 -8.26
CA SER A 279 -27.27 -3.05 -9.11
C SER A 279 -28.74 -2.85 -8.75
N GLN A 280 -29.03 -2.23 -7.60
CA GLN A 280 -30.37 -2.12 -7.02
C GLN A 280 -30.83 -0.66 -6.83
N ALA A 281 -29.90 0.30 -6.93
CA ALA A 281 -30.14 1.73 -6.74
C ALA A 281 -30.37 2.44 -8.08
N GLN A 282 -31.50 3.16 -8.19
CA GLN A 282 -31.84 4.13 -9.24
C GLN A 282 -32.81 5.14 -8.64
#